data_AF-A0A158DNY4-F1
#
_entry.id   AF-A0A158DNY4-F1
#
_cell.length_a   1.000
_cell.length_b   1.000
_cell.length_c   1.000
_cell.angle_alpha   90.00
_cell.angle_beta   90.00
_cell.angle_gamma   90.00
#
_symmetry.space_group_name_H-M   'P 1'
#
loop_
_entity.id
_entity.type
_entity.pdbx_description
1 polymer ?
#
loop_
_entity_poly.entity_id
_entity_poly.type
_entity_poly.pdbx_seq_one_letter_code
_entity_poly.pdbx_strand_id
1 'polypeptide(L)'
;MSLQGEIERLHQADADILMANQRIQRQKDLIQELKRDGHDTSLALELLMTMQGTRQALIDHRKVILEHVERISGSRSREEQAMPRPDGHDI
;
A
#
# COMPACT_ATOMS: atom_id res chain seq x y z
N MET A 1 17.01 -2.46 8.89
CA MET A 1 15.78 -2.84 8.16
C MET A 1 16.15 -3.91 7.15
N SER A 2 15.42 -5.02 7.10
CA SER A 2 15.68 -6.11 6.13
C SER A 2 14.74 -6.00 4.94
N LEU A 3 15.18 -6.47 3.77
CA LEU A 3 14.35 -6.51 2.56
C LEU A 3 13.03 -7.28 2.80
N GLN A 4 13.12 -8.41 3.52
CA GLN A 4 11.97 -9.23 3.86
C GLN A 4 10.93 -8.46 4.70
N GLY A 5 11.38 -7.69 5.69
CA GLY A 5 10.47 -6.90 6.53
C GLY A 5 9.77 -5.76 5.77
N GLU A 6 10.41 -5.16 4.77
CA GLU A 6 9.76 -4.15 3.92
C GLU A 6 8.75 -4.78 2.95
N ILE A 7 9.02 -5.99 2.45
CA ILE A 7 8.04 -6.76 1.63
C ILE A 7 6.78 -7.08 2.44
N GLU A 8 6.93 -7.51 3.70
CA GLU A 8 5.80 -7.78 4.58
C GLU A 8 4.95 -6.52 4.84
N ARG A 9 5.61 -5.37 5.07
CA ARG A 9 4.91 -4.09 5.20
C ARG A 9 4.18 -3.70 3.91
N LEU A 10 4.76 -3.99 2.74
CA LEU A 10 4.13 -3.73 1.45
C LEU A 10 2.85 -4.57 1.29
N HIS A 11 2.90 -5.86 1.65
CA HIS A 11 1.72 -6.72 1.65
C HIS A 11 0.63 -6.22 2.62
N GLN A 12 1.02 -5.75 3.80
CA GLN A 12 0.07 -5.17 4.75
C GLN A 12 -0.59 -3.90 4.18
N ALA A 13 0.21 -3.01 3.57
CA ALA A 13 -0.32 -1.81 2.94
C ALA A 13 -1.30 -2.13 1.80
N ASP A 14 -1.03 -3.18 1.00
CA ASP A 14 -1.94 -3.68 -0.02
C ASP A 14 -3.27 -4.19 0.58
N ALA A 15 -3.19 -4.95 1.67
CA ALA A 15 -4.37 -5.43 2.40
C ALA A 15 -5.21 -4.27 2.97
N ASP A 16 -4.57 -3.26 3.54
CA ASP A 16 -5.24 -2.08 4.11
C ASP A 16 -5.98 -1.28 3.03
N ILE A 17 -5.36 -1.08 1.86
CA ILE A 17 -6.00 -0.42 0.71
C ILE A 17 -7.22 -1.22 0.24
N LEU A 18 -7.10 -2.54 0.16
CA LEU A 18 -8.22 -3.41 -0.23
C LEU A 18 -9.39 -3.28 0.76
N MET A 19 -9.12 -3.31 2.07
CA MET A 19 -10.13 -3.11 3.09
C MET A 19 -10.78 -1.72 3.01
N ALA A 20 -9.99 -0.67 2.79
CA ALA A 20 -10.50 0.68 2.60
C ALA A 20 -11.44 0.78 1.38
N ASN A 21 -11.07 0.14 0.25
CA ASN A 21 -11.91 0.06 -0.94
C ASN A 21 -13.26 -0.58 -0.66
N GLN A 22 -13.27 -1.73 0.02
CA GLN A 22 -14.49 -2.44 0.37
C GLN A 22 -15.40 -1.59 1.28
N ARG A 23 -14.82 -0.90 2.26
CA ARG A 23 -15.57 0.00 3.16
C ARG A 23 -16.17 1.18 2.40
N ILE A 24 -15.40 1.80 1.49
CA ILE A 24 -15.88 2.89 0.63
C ILE A 24 -17.05 2.42 -0.23
N GLN A 25 -16.96 1.22 -0.82
CA GLN A 25 -18.05 0.70 -1.64
C GLN A 25 -19.33 0.52 -0.82
N ARG A 26 -19.24 -0.13 0.35
CA ARG A 26 -20.39 -0.27 1.25
C ARG A 26 -21.01 1.06 1.66
N GLN A 27 -20.18 2.08 1.93
CA GLN A 27 -20.67 3.41 2.29
C GLN A 27 -21.40 4.08 1.11
N LYS A 28 -20.92 3.90 -0.12
CA LYS A 28 -21.62 4.39 -1.32
C LYS A 28 -22.98 3.71 -1.49
N ASP A 29 -23.05 2.40 -1.29
CA ASP A 29 -24.28 1.63 -1.42
C ASP A 29 -25.31 2.11 -0.38
N LEU A 30 -24.89 2.29 0.88
CA LEU A 30 -25.72 2.84 1.95
C LEU A 30 -26.25 4.25 1.63
N ILE A 31 -25.41 5.13 1.09
CA ILE A 31 -25.85 6.49 0.70
C ILE A 31 -26.95 6.42 -0.37
N GLN A 32 -26.86 5.51 -1.33
CA GLN A 32 -27.90 5.35 -2.34
C GLN A 32 -29.22 4.87 -1.73
N GLU A 33 -29.17 3.93 -0.79
CA GLU A 33 -30.36 3.47 -0.06
C GLU A 33 -30.99 4.60 0.75
N LEU A 34 -30.19 5.31 1.57
CA LEU A 34 -30.67 6.43 2.36
C LEU A 34 -31.30 7.52 1.50
N LYS A 35 -30.68 7.84 0.35
CA LYS A 35 -31.20 8.83 -0.59
C LYS A 35 -32.52 8.39 -1.21
N ARG A 36 -32.64 7.12 -1.60
CA ARG A 36 -33.88 6.56 -2.16
C ARG A 36 -35.03 6.66 -1.16
N ASP A 37 -34.73 6.43 0.12
CA ASP A 37 -35.72 6.42 1.19
C ASP A 37 -36.02 7.85 1.72
N GLY A 38 -35.40 8.88 1.12
CA GLY A 38 -35.66 10.30 1.41
C GLY A 38 -34.93 10.84 2.64
N HIS A 39 -33.94 10.11 3.16
CA HIS A 39 -33.13 10.57 4.30
C HIS A 39 -32.12 11.66 3.90
N ASP A 40 -31.77 12.51 4.86
CA ASP A 40 -30.62 13.41 4.72
C ASP A 40 -29.33 12.58 4.70
N THR A 41 -28.51 12.80 3.67
CA THR A 41 -27.27 12.05 3.42
C THR A 41 -26.02 12.89 3.63
N SER A 42 -26.14 14.13 4.11
CA SER A 42 -25.02 15.08 4.22
C SER A 42 -23.86 14.53 5.05
N LEU A 43 -24.14 14.02 6.27
CA LEU A 43 -23.12 13.42 7.12
C LEU A 43 -22.52 12.14 6.51
N ALA A 44 -23.35 11.33 5.84
CA ALA A 44 -22.89 10.10 5.20
C ALA A 44 -21.92 10.40 4.04
N LEU A 45 -22.14 11.50 3.32
CA LEU A 45 -21.24 12.00 2.27
C LEU A 45 -19.93 12.54 2.84
N GLU A 46 -19.97 13.29 3.95
CA GLU A 46 -18.75 13.76 4.65
C GLU A 46 -17.89 12.59 5.14
N LEU A 47 -18.54 11.56 5.69
CA LEU A 47 -17.84 10.33 6.07
C LEU A 47 -17.21 9.65 4.85
N LEU A 48 -17.93 9.56 3.72
CA LEU A 48 -17.38 8.99 2.49
C LEU A 48 -16.15 9.76 2.01
N MET A 49 -16.18 11.11 2.04
CA MET A 49 -15.03 11.94 1.70
C MET A 49 -13.83 11.66 2.61
N THR A 50 -14.07 11.56 3.93
CA THR A 50 -13.02 11.22 4.90
C THR A 50 -12.41 9.85 4.61
N MET A 51 -13.23 8.85 4.31
CA MET A 51 -12.77 7.50 3.96
C MET A 51 -11.93 7.49 2.68
N GLN A 52 -12.31 8.29 1.68
CA GLN A 52 -11.55 8.47 0.44
C GLN A 52 -10.19 9.13 0.72
N GLY A 53 -10.14 10.13 1.61
CA GLY A 53 -8.91 10.75 2.07
C GLY A 53 -7.99 9.74 2.77
N THR A 54 -8.52 8.93 3.69
CA THR A 54 -7.77 7.85 4.35
C THR A 54 -7.22 6.83 3.35
N ARG A 55 -8.03 6.42 2.36
CA ARG A 55 -7.56 5.53 1.28
C ARG A 55 -6.39 6.15 0.52
N GLN A 56 -6.44 7.44 0.22
CA GLN A 56 -5.34 8.12 -0.48
C GLN A 56 -4.07 8.11 0.36
N ALA A 57 -4.16 8.41 1.66
CA ALA A 57 -3.02 8.35 2.57
C ALA A 57 -2.40 6.93 2.64
N LEU A 58 -3.21 5.87 2.57
CA LEU A 58 -2.71 4.49 2.51
C LEU A 58 -1.97 4.20 1.20
N ILE A 59 -2.45 4.72 0.06
CA ILE A 59 -1.76 4.61 -1.24
C ILE A 59 -0.41 5.34 -1.19
N ASP A 60 -0.39 6.54 -0.62
CA ASP A 60 0.85 7.33 -0.49
C ASP A 60 1.85 6.61 0.43
N HIS A 61 1.39 6.04 1.54
CA HIS A 61 2.21 5.23 2.43
C HIS A 61 2.79 3.99 1.72
N ARG A 62 1.97 3.27 0.94
CA ARG A 62 2.43 2.13 0.12
C ARG A 62 3.55 2.54 -0.83
N LYS A 63 3.44 3.71 -1.46
CA LYS A 63 4.47 4.24 -2.37
C LYS A 63 5.80 4.45 -1.65
N VAL A 64 5.78 5.01 -0.44
CA VAL A 64 7.00 5.18 0.37
C VAL A 64 7.67 3.84 0.70
N ILE A 65 6.88 2.82 1.07
CA ILE A 65 7.41 1.47 1.32
C ILE A 65 8.04 0.90 0.05
N LEU A 66 7.39 1.05 -1.10
CA LEU A 66 7.90 0.55 -2.37
C LEU A 66 9.25 1.19 -2.74
N GLU A 67 9.37 2.51 -2.60
CA GLU A 67 10.63 3.24 -2.82
C GLU A 67 11.76 2.73 -1.89
N HIS A 68 11.42 2.34 -0.66
CA HIS A 68 12.38 1.74 0.27
C HIS A 68 12.81 0.33 -0.15
N VAL A 69 11.86 -0.51 -0.58
CA VAL A 69 12.14 -1.86 -1.10
C VAL A 69 13.10 -1.77 -2.30
N GLU A 70 12.83 -0.89 -3.25
CA GLU A 70 13.66 -0.68 -4.44
C GLU A 70 15.07 -0.20 -4.10
N ARG A 71 15.20 0.69 -3.10
CA ARG A 71 16.52 1.16 -2.65
C ARG A 71 17.33 0.03 -2.03
N ILE A 72 16.70 -0.81 -1.20
CA ILE A 72 17.40 -1.93 -0.53
C ILE A 72 17.77 -3.03 -1.52
N SER A 73 16.87 -3.39 -2.44
CA SER A 73 17.12 -4.42 -3.46
C SER A 73 18.21 -3.96 -4.44
N GLY A 74 18.15 -2.71 -4.91
CA GLY A 74 19.17 -2.15 -5.80
C GLY A 74 20.56 -2.01 -5.15
N SER A 75 20.63 -1.82 -3.83
CA SER A 75 21.90 -1.79 -3.10
C SER A 75 22.52 -3.19 -3.00
N ARG A 76 21.71 -4.22 -2.69
CA ARG A 76 22.17 -5.62 -2.65
C ARG A 76 22.71 -6.12 -3.99
N SER A 77 22.04 -5.80 -5.09
CA SER A 77 22.50 -6.22 -6.42
C SER A 77 23.84 -5.59 -6.83
N ARG A 78 24.20 -4.42 -6.29
CA ARG A 78 25.52 -3.79 -6.52
C ARG A 78 26.62 -4.42 -5.67
N GLU A 79 26.31 -4.77 -4.42
CA GLU A 79 27.25 -5.48 -3.53
C GLU A 79 27.61 -6.87 -4.08
N GLU A 80 26.62 -7.64 -4.57
CA GLU A 80 26.85 -8.95 -5.19
C GLU A 80 27.69 -8.88 -6.48
N GLN A 81 27.60 -7.80 -7.24
CA GLN A 81 28.41 -7.60 -8.47
C GLN A 81 29.83 -7.11 -8.16
N ALA A 82 30.07 -6.53 -6.99
CA ALA A 82 31.37 -5.98 -6.59
C ALA A 82 32.28 -7.01 -5.88
N MET A 83 31.77 -8.18 -5.48
CA MET A 83 32.61 -9.28 -4.97
C MET A 83 33.21 -10.08 -6.13
N PRO A 84 34.54 -10.02 -6.37
CA PRO A 84 35.17 -10.93 -7.33
C PRO A 84 35.00 -12.37 -6.83
N ARG A 85 34.61 -13.28 -7.73
CA ARG A 85 34.64 -14.71 -7.46
C ARG A 85 36.07 -15.06 -7.05
N PRO A 86 36.30 -15.83 -5.96
CA PRO A 86 37.64 -16.27 -5.65
C PRO A 86 38.13 -17.06 -6.87
N ASP A 87 39.21 -16.58 -7.48
CA ASP A 87 39.87 -17.25 -8.59
C ASP A 87 40.05 -18.71 -8.20
N GLY A 88 39.35 -19.60 -8.92
CA GLY A 88 39.65 -21.01 -8.91
C GLY A 88 41.02 -21.15 -9.50
N HIS A 89 42.04 -21.13 -8.64
CA HIS A 89 43.41 -21.40 -9.02
C HIS A 89 43.47 -22.86 -9.50
N ASP A 90 43.66 -23.02 -10.80
CA ASP A 90 44.12 -24.24 -11.44
C ASP A 90 45.30 -24.81 -10.65
N ILE A 91 45.17 -26.04 -10.13
CA ILE A 91 46.23 -27.08 -10.08
C ILE A 91 45.57 -28.46 -10.18
#